data_AF-U6LQE7-F1
#
_entry.id   AF-U6LQE7-F1
#
_cell.length_a   1.000
_cell.length_b   1.000
_cell.length_c   1.000
_cell.angle_alpha   90.00
_cell.angle_beta   90.00
_cell.angle_gamma   90.00
#
_symmetry.space_group_name_H-M   'P 1'
#
loop_
_entity.id
_entity.type
_entity.pdbx_description
1 polymer ?
#
loop_
_entity_poly.entity_id
_entity_poly.type
_entity_poly.pdbx_seq_one_letter_code
_entity_poly.pdbx_strand_id
1 'polypeptide(L)'
;MAAAMDAAVSGRESMQVAVGRDQTHLQHNSTLNWAEEFVLDLARARKSADLVYSSMGLGNTYRMMGMDSHFSILLHGARKYLPNDGHGLPFQGLVYSSMGFGNTYRMMGMDSHFRYLDTSLVMTAFRNSRHRVFFFDCEGTLAPDQRRLAMMQKNGEELFAAGRPPSGQVQRCLKALLRNPKNTVVILSGRDRTLLQDWFRDVRGIGLCAEHGYYYRLDKLTGDEWGCMCPDADFTWKSVAVELMLQYVKRTQGSFIENKGSALVFQYRDADPDFGQLQAKDLSSHLRQTLNPKP
;
A
#
# COMPACT_ATOMS: atom_id res chain seq x y z
N MET A 1 12.90 -34.00 4.10
CA MET A 1 11.45 -33.74 4.16
C MET A 1 11.11 -32.68 5.22
N ALA A 2 11.60 -32.78 6.46
CA ALA A 2 11.40 -31.75 7.50
C ALA A 2 11.94 -30.35 7.12
N ALA A 3 13.13 -30.26 6.52
CA ALA A 3 13.72 -28.98 6.11
C ALA A 3 12.96 -28.26 4.96
N ALA A 4 12.20 -28.99 4.15
CA ALA A 4 11.37 -28.40 3.08
C ALA A 4 10.02 -27.91 3.63
N MET A 5 9.51 -28.54 4.69
CA MET A 5 8.32 -28.07 5.40
C MET A 5 8.60 -26.81 6.21
N ASP A 6 9.77 -26.68 6.83
CA ASP A 6 10.17 -25.45 7.53
C ASP A 6 10.35 -24.24 6.59
N ALA A 7 10.75 -24.47 5.34
CA ALA A 7 10.83 -23.42 4.31
C ALA A 7 9.45 -22.94 3.85
N ALA A 8 8.47 -23.85 3.76
CA ALA A 8 7.10 -23.52 3.37
C ALA A 8 6.34 -22.72 4.45
N VAL A 9 6.64 -22.97 5.73
CA VAL A 9 6.01 -22.27 6.88
C VAL A 9 6.62 -20.88 7.10
N SER A 10 7.83 -20.61 6.61
CA SER A 10 8.55 -19.33 6.80
C SER A 10 8.41 -18.32 5.63
N GLY A 11 7.61 -18.63 4.60
CA GLY A 11 7.25 -17.67 3.54
C GLY A 11 8.41 -17.17 2.67
N ARG A 12 9.57 -17.83 2.68
CA ARG A 12 10.76 -17.45 1.90
C ARG A 12 11.11 -18.49 0.84
N GLU A 13 10.15 -18.87 0.01
CA GLU A 13 10.45 -19.69 -1.17
C GLU A 13 10.85 -18.77 -2.34
N SER A 14 12.03 -18.98 -2.91
CA SER A 14 12.49 -18.21 -4.07
C SER A 14 11.75 -18.68 -5.32
N MET A 15 11.45 -17.76 -6.23
CA MET A 15 10.71 -18.05 -7.46
C MET A 15 11.36 -19.16 -8.32
N GLN A 16 12.68 -19.34 -8.20
CA GLN A 16 13.41 -20.42 -8.88
C GLN A 16 13.12 -21.82 -8.30
N VAL A 17 12.90 -21.92 -6.99
CA VAL A 17 12.60 -23.21 -6.32
C VAL A 17 11.18 -23.66 -6.65
N ALA A 18 10.22 -22.73 -6.66
CA ALA A 18 8.84 -23.02 -7.06
C ALA A 18 8.76 -23.51 -8.53
N VAL A 19 9.46 -22.83 -9.45
CA VAL A 19 9.51 -23.21 -10.87
C VAL A 19 10.14 -24.59 -11.09
N GLY A 20 11.21 -24.91 -10.37
CA GLY A 20 11.84 -26.24 -10.45
C GLY A 20 10.91 -27.37 -10.00
N ARG A 21 10.09 -27.12 -8.97
CA ARG A 21 9.12 -28.11 -8.49
C ARG A 21 7.99 -28.35 -9.49
N ASP A 22 7.48 -27.29 -10.10
CA ASP A 22 6.42 -27.40 -11.11
C ASP A 22 6.89 -28.15 -12.36
N GLN A 23 8.13 -27.92 -12.79
CA GLN A 23 8.73 -28.66 -13.91
C GLN A 23 8.91 -30.15 -13.58
N THR A 24 9.32 -30.47 -12.35
CA THR A 24 9.48 -31.86 -11.89
C THR A 24 8.13 -32.59 -11.84
N HIS A 25 7.08 -31.92 -11.38
CA HIS A 25 5.73 -32.48 -11.29
C HIS A 25 5.12 -32.77 -12.67
N LEU A 26 5.31 -31.86 -13.64
CA LEU A 26 4.86 -32.03 -15.02
C LEU A 26 5.59 -33.16 -15.76
N GLN A 27 6.84 -33.45 -15.39
CA GLN A 27 7.63 -34.52 -16.00
C GLN A 27 7.27 -35.92 -15.46
N HIS A 28 6.72 -36.01 -14.25
CA HIS A 28 6.49 -37.28 -13.56
C HIS A 28 5.03 -37.70 -13.44
N ASN A 29 4.06 -36.82 -13.75
CA ASN A 29 2.63 -37.15 -13.71
C ASN A 29 2.02 -37.13 -15.10
N SER A 30 1.30 -38.19 -15.45
CA SER A 30 0.53 -38.23 -16.70
C SER A 30 -0.67 -37.28 -16.60
N THR A 31 -1.10 -36.74 -17.73
CA THR A 31 -2.32 -35.92 -17.86
C THR A 31 -3.57 -36.64 -17.36
N LEU A 32 -3.56 -37.99 -17.36
CA LEU A 32 -4.66 -38.81 -16.89
C LEU A 32 -4.73 -38.84 -15.35
N ASN A 33 -3.61 -39.07 -14.67
CA ASN A 33 -3.54 -39.06 -13.20
C ASN A 33 -3.89 -37.68 -12.65
N TRP A 34 -3.48 -36.62 -13.36
CA TRP A 34 -3.86 -35.24 -13.02
C TRP A 34 -5.37 -35.01 -13.07
N ALA A 35 -6.06 -35.54 -14.09
CA ALA A 35 -7.50 -35.39 -14.23
C ALA A 35 -8.28 -36.15 -13.14
N GLU A 36 -7.81 -37.33 -12.75
CA GLU A 36 -8.43 -38.13 -11.70
C GLU A 36 -8.30 -37.47 -10.31
N GLU A 37 -7.12 -36.97 -9.95
CA GLU A 37 -6.92 -36.28 -8.67
C GLU A 37 -7.73 -34.97 -8.60
N PHE A 38 -7.82 -34.24 -9.71
CA PHE A 38 -8.61 -33.02 -9.82
C PHE A 38 -10.11 -33.24 -9.55
N VAL A 39 -10.68 -34.30 -10.14
CA VAL A 39 -12.10 -34.65 -9.95
C VAL A 39 -12.36 -35.09 -8.51
N LEU A 40 -11.42 -35.81 -7.88
CA LEU A 40 -11.53 -36.23 -6.48
C LEU A 40 -11.48 -35.04 -5.51
N ASP A 41 -10.63 -34.05 -5.76
CA ASP A 41 -10.56 -32.84 -4.95
C ASP A 41 -11.81 -31.96 -5.09
N LEU A 42 -12.40 -31.89 -6.28
CA LEU A 42 -13.71 -31.27 -6.50
C LEU A 42 -14.83 -31.97 -5.71
N ALA A 43 -14.84 -33.30 -5.69
CA ALA A 43 -15.84 -34.08 -4.95
C ALA A 43 -15.72 -33.90 -3.43
N ARG A 44 -14.48 -33.77 -2.91
CA ARG A 44 -14.19 -33.57 -1.48
C ARG A 44 -14.50 -32.16 -0.98
N ALA A 45 -14.56 -31.18 -1.87
CA ALA A 45 -14.75 -29.76 -1.53
C ALA A 45 -16.23 -29.35 -1.35
N ARG A 46 -17.19 -30.28 -1.41
CA ARG A 46 -18.62 -29.97 -1.25
C ARG A 46 -18.92 -29.41 0.15
N LYS A 47 -19.07 -28.08 0.25
CA LYS A 47 -19.55 -27.34 1.43
C LYS A 47 -20.50 -26.21 1.00
N SER A 48 -21.36 -25.81 1.96
CA SER A 48 -22.50 -24.86 1.97
C SER A 48 -23.06 -24.36 0.62
N ALA A 49 -24.38 -24.45 0.47
CA ALA A 49 -25.14 -24.00 -0.70
C ALA A 49 -25.15 -22.47 -0.92
N ASP A 50 -24.62 -21.69 0.01
CA ASP A 50 -24.65 -20.22 -0.01
C ASP A 50 -23.45 -19.59 -0.74
N LEU A 51 -22.55 -20.42 -1.29
CA LEU A 51 -21.33 -19.98 -1.97
C LEU A 51 -21.31 -20.44 -3.44
N VAL A 52 -20.97 -19.53 -4.35
CA VAL A 52 -20.61 -19.83 -5.74
C VAL A 52 -19.13 -20.14 -5.81
N TYR A 53 -18.79 -21.34 -6.28
CA TYR A 53 -17.40 -21.77 -6.40
C TYR A 53 -16.90 -21.60 -7.83
N SER A 54 -15.80 -20.88 -8.01
CA SER A 54 -15.11 -20.75 -9.29
C SER A 54 -13.70 -21.31 -9.20
N SER A 55 -13.36 -22.20 -10.14
CA SER A 55 -12.02 -22.73 -10.34
C SER A 55 -11.14 -21.70 -11.03
N MET A 56 -9.97 -21.40 -10.47
CA MET A 56 -8.99 -20.51 -11.09
C MET A 56 -7.57 -21.04 -10.98
N GLY A 57 -6.80 -20.84 -12.05
CA GLY A 57 -5.42 -21.33 -12.18
C GLY A 57 -5.32 -22.69 -12.89
N LEU A 58 -4.07 -23.09 -13.18
CA LEU A 58 -3.72 -24.38 -13.81
C LEU A 58 -2.61 -25.05 -12.99
N GLY A 59 -2.63 -26.38 -12.87
CA GLY A 59 -1.63 -27.14 -12.12
C GLY A 59 -1.57 -26.78 -10.62
N ASN A 60 -0.37 -26.63 -10.06
CA ASN A 60 -0.16 -26.33 -8.63
C ASN A 60 -0.68 -24.95 -8.18
N THR A 61 -1.08 -24.09 -9.13
CA THR A 61 -1.73 -22.80 -8.88
C THR A 61 -3.24 -22.89 -8.83
N TYR A 62 -3.81 -24.09 -9.00
CA TYR A 62 -5.23 -24.32 -8.88
C TYR A 62 -5.73 -23.88 -7.50
N ARG A 63 -6.72 -23.00 -7.52
CA ARG A 63 -7.46 -22.54 -6.36
C ARG A 63 -8.94 -22.60 -6.68
N MET A 64 -9.69 -23.10 -5.72
CA MET A 64 -11.14 -23.05 -5.73
C MET A 64 -11.55 -21.94 -4.80
N MET A 65 -12.13 -20.87 -5.36
CA MET A 65 -12.60 -19.74 -4.57
C MET A 65 -14.10 -19.87 -4.37
N GLY A 66 -14.51 -19.93 -3.10
CA GLY A 66 -15.91 -19.76 -2.71
C GLY A 66 -16.22 -18.28 -2.58
N MET A 67 -17.18 -17.81 -3.34
CA MET A 67 -17.69 -16.44 -3.34
C MET A 67 -19.11 -16.46 -2.81
N ASP A 68 -19.54 -15.40 -2.14
CA ASP A 68 -20.93 -15.29 -1.68
C ASP A 68 -21.93 -15.48 -2.84
N SER A 69 -23.10 -16.05 -2.55
CA SER A 69 -24.16 -16.28 -3.54
C SER A 69 -24.67 -15.01 -4.24
N HIS A 70 -24.41 -13.82 -3.68
CA HIS A 70 -24.76 -12.52 -4.26
C HIS A 70 -23.63 -11.91 -5.10
N PHE A 71 -22.53 -12.64 -5.27
CA PHE A 71 -21.37 -12.21 -6.05
C PHE A 71 -21.73 -11.96 -7.52
N SER A 72 -21.34 -10.78 -8.03
CA SER A 72 -21.51 -10.40 -9.42
C SER A 72 -20.15 -10.12 -10.05
N ILE A 73 -19.71 -10.98 -10.98
CA ILE A 73 -18.53 -10.72 -11.80
C ILE A 73 -18.85 -9.57 -12.76
N LEU A 74 -18.15 -8.45 -12.65
CA LEU A 74 -18.12 -7.46 -13.72
C LEU A 74 -17.24 -7.99 -14.85
N LEU A 75 -17.83 -8.79 -15.74
CA LEU A 75 -17.32 -8.88 -17.11
C LEU A 75 -17.55 -7.53 -17.78
N HIS A 76 -16.63 -7.15 -18.67
CA HIS A 76 -16.72 -5.91 -19.44
C HIS A 76 -18.16 -5.69 -19.96
N GLY A 77 -18.84 -4.66 -19.44
CA GLY A 77 -20.04 -4.10 -20.06
C GLY A 77 -21.43 -4.37 -19.45
N ALA A 78 -21.61 -5.05 -18.31
CA ALA A 78 -22.97 -5.25 -17.76
C ALA A 78 -23.07 -4.98 -16.24
N ARG A 79 -23.86 -3.98 -15.86
CA ARG A 79 -24.21 -3.65 -14.47
C ARG A 79 -25.50 -4.37 -14.05
N LYS A 80 -25.53 -4.89 -12.82
CA LYS A 80 -26.78 -5.06 -12.06
C LYS A 80 -26.57 -4.47 -10.66
N TYR A 81 -27.47 -3.58 -10.25
CA TYR A 81 -27.54 -3.05 -8.89
C TYR A 81 -28.42 -3.97 -8.03
N LEU A 82 -28.06 -4.20 -6.77
CA LEU A 82 -28.96 -4.80 -5.78
C LEU A 82 -28.91 -4.04 -4.45
N PRO A 83 -30.00 -4.07 -3.65
CA PRO A 83 -30.23 -3.18 -2.50
C PRO A 83 -29.53 -3.67 -1.22
N ASN A 84 -29.59 -2.79 -0.21
CA ASN A 84 -28.83 -2.84 1.03
C ASN A 84 -29.57 -3.62 2.15
N ASP A 85 -29.12 -4.83 2.45
CA ASP A 85 -29.75 -5.69 3.47
C ASP A 85 -28.97 -5.66 4.80
N GLY A 86 -29.05 -4.52 5.51
CA GLY A 86 -29.10 -4.39 6.97
C GLY A 86 -28.08 -5.05 7.93
N HIS A 87 -27.16 -5.91 7.48
CA HIS A 87 -26.26 -6.66 8.35
C HIS A 87 -24.80 -6.19 8.17
N GLY A 88 -24.32 -5.41 9.16
CA GLY A 88 -23.03 -4.74 9.15
C GLY A 88 -21.83 -5.68 9.22
N LEU A 89 -21.39 -6.18 8.06
CA LEU A 89 -20.04 -6.69 7.84
C LEU A 89 -19.13 -5.55 7.34
N PRO A 90 -17.84 -5.50 7.74
CA PRO A 90 -16.93 -4.38 7.45
C PRO A 90 -16.52 -4.23 5.97
N PHE A 91 -17.12 -5.01 5.06
CA PHE A 91 -16.80 -5.04 3.63
C PHE A 91 -17.99 -4.65 2.72
N GLN A 92 -19.04 -4.05 3.29
CA GLN A 92 -20.19 -3.57 2.53
C GLN A 92 -19.77 -2.45 1.58
N GLY A 93 -20.05 -2.62 0.28
CA GLY A 93 -19.76 -1.61 -0.75
C GLY A 93 -18.39 -1.72 -1.42
N LEU A 94 -17.61 -2.78 -1.19
CA LEU A 94 -16.39 -3.06 -1.96
C LEU A 94 -16.66 -3.97 -3.16
N VAL A 95 -16.19 -3.58 -4.33
CA VAL A 95 -16.12 -4.38 -5.56
C VAL A 95 -14.70 -4.90 -5.71
N TYR A 96 -14.55 -6.21 -5.91
CA TYR A 96 -13.25 -6.83 -6.06
C TYR A 96 -12.92 -7.06 -7.53
N SER A 97 -11.72 -6.64 -7.95
CA SER A 97 -11.22 -6.84 -9.31
C SER A 97 -9.86 -7.54 -9.28
N SER A 98 -9.68 -8.50 -10.18
CA SER A 98 -8.39 -9.16 -10.40
C SER A 98 -7.48 -8.30 -11.28
N MET A 99 -6.24 -8.11 -10.84
CA MET A 99 -5.19 -7.47 -11.63
C MET A 99 -3.96 -8.38 -11.72
N GLY A 100 -3.39 -8.52 -12.92
CA GLY A 100 -2.20 -9.34 -13.16
C GLY A 100 -2.49 -10.78 -13.58
N PHE A 101 -1.44 -11.54 -13.86
CA PHE A 101 -1.51 -12.93 -14.34
C PHE A 101 -0.42 -13.78 -13.66
N GLY A 102 -0.70 -15.06 -13.42
CA GLY A 102 0.21 -15.98 -12.72
C GLY A 102 0.66 -15.44 -11.36
N ASN A 103 1.97 -15.44 -11.11
CA ASN A 103 2.56 -14.98 -9.84
C ASN A 103 2.42 -13.46 -9.58
N THR A 104 1.90 -12.68 -10.53
CA THR A 104 1.64 -11.24 -10.38
C THR A 104 0.17 -10.93 -10.08
N TYR A 105 -0.68 -11.96 -9.98
CA TYR A 105 -2.08 -11.81 -9.67
C TYR A 105 -2.29 -11.16 -8.29
N ARG A 106 -3.12 -10.12 -8.26
CA ARG A 106 -3.58 -9.41 -7.06
C ARG A 106 -5.10 -9.27 -7.14
N MET A 107 -5.78 -9.56 -6.03
CA MET A 107 -7.18 -9.21 -5.87
C MET A 107 -7.26 -7.85 -5.17
N MET A 108 -7.90 -6.89 -5.80
CA MET A 108 -8.07 -5.54 -5.26
C MET A 108 -9.53 -5.30 -4.93
N GLY A 109 -9.83 -5.01 -3.67
CA GLY A 109 -11.12 -4.44 -3.26
C GLY A 109 -11.10 -2.94 -3.49
N MET A 110 -12.09 -2.43 -4.21
CA MET A 110 -12.30 -1.01 -4.48
C MET A 110 -13.69 -0.62 -4.03
N ASP A 111 -13.92 0.64 -3.67
CA ASP A 111 -15.28 1.10 -3.39
C ASP A 111 -16.18 0.91 -4.63
N SER A 112 -17.44 0.57 -4.42
CA SER A 112 -18.46 0.38 -5.46
C SER A 112 -18.73 1.64 -6.30
N HIS A 113 -18.36 2.81 -5.78
CA HIS A 113 -18.41 4.09 -6.47
C HIS A 113 -17.06 4.47 -7.10
N PHE A 114 -16.03 3.64 -6.98
CA PHE A 114 -14.73 3.90 -7.59
C PHE A 114 -14.89 4.01 -9.12
N ARG A 115 -14.40 5.13 -9.66
CA ARG A 115 -14.37 5.37 -11.11
C ARG A 115 -12.92 5.46 -11.55
N TYR A 116 -12.58 4.72 -12.59
CA TYR A 116 -11.30 4.91 -13.27
C TYR A 116 -11.16 6.36 -13.72
N LEU A 117 -9.92 6.86 -13.68
CA LEU A 117 -9.61 8.18 -14.18
C LEU A 117 -9.98 8.28 -15.66
N ASP A 118 -10.91 9.17 -16.00
CA ASP A 118 -11.23 9.48 -17.40
C ASP A 118 -10.10 10.29 -18.01
N THR A 119 -9.21 9.60 -18.72
CA THR A 119 -8.04 10.20 -19.36
C THR A 119 -8.43 11.21 -20.44
N SER A 120 -9.57 11.01 -21.12
CA SER A 120 -10.03 11.94 -22.16
C SER A 120 -10.47 13.25 -21.55
N LEU A 121 -11.21 13.19 -20.45
CA LEU A 121 -11.61 14.37 -19.68
C LEU A 121 -10.39 15.13 -19.15
N VAL A 122 -9.45 14.43 -18.51
CA VAL A 122 -8.22 15.04 -17.97
C VAL A 122 -7.40 15.68 -19.07
N MET A 123 -7.22 15.02 -20.21
CA MET A 123 -6.44 15.57 -21.33
C MET A 123 -7.13 16.78 -21.97
N THR A 124 -8.46 16.79 -22.04
CA THR A 124 -9.24 17.93 -22.52
C THR A 124 -9.06 19.12 -21.59
N ALA A 125 -9.23 18.92 -20.28
CA ALA A 125 -8.98 19.94 -19.27
C ALA A 125 -7.53 20.45 -19.33
N PHE A 126 -6.54 19.55 -19.36
CA PHE A 126 -5.13 19.88 -19.45
C PHE A 126 -4.81 20.77 -20.66
N ARG A 127 -5.39 20.50 -21.84
CA ARG A 127 -5.16 21.31 -23.05
C ARG A 127 -5.76 22.72 -22.92
N ASN A 128 -6.91 22.83 -22.27
CA ASN A 128 -7.67 24.09 -22.19
C ASN A 128 -7.27 24.97 -20.99
N SER A 129 -6.63 24.40 -19.96
CA SER A 129 -6.21 25.15 -18.77
C SER A 129 -5.06 26.13 -19.04
N ARG A 130 -5.19 27.35 -18.51
CA ARG A 130 -4.15 28.39 -18.59
C ARG A 130 -3.02 28.19 -17.57
N HIS A 131 -3.37 27.66 -16.39
CA HIS A 131 -2.43 27.27 -15.33
C HIS A 131 -2.85 25.90 -14.80
N ARG A 132 -1.85 25.05 -14.53
CA ARG A 132 -2.08 23.67 -14.11
C ARG A 132 -1.21 23.38 -12.91
N VAL A 133 -1.83 22.85 -11.85
CA VAL A 133 -1.14 22.46 -10.63
C VAL A 133 -1.26 20.95 -10.47
N PHE A 134 -0.14 20.29 -10.26
CA PHE A 134 -0.05 18.84 -10.06
C PHE A 134 0.42 18.59 -8.63
N PHE A 135 -0.39 17.89 -7.85
CA PHE A 135 -0.01 17.37 -6.55
C PHE A 135 0.22 15.88 -6.68
N PHE A 136 1.46 15.44 -6.47
CA PHE A 136 1.81 14.04 -6.48
C PHE A 136 2.25 13.60 -5.10
N ASP A 137 1.64 12.54 -4.60
CA ASP A 137 2.25 11.80 -3.51
C ASP A 137 3.55 11.11 -3.99
N CYS A 138 4.47 10.79 -3.07
CA CYS A 138 5.77 10.24 -3.41
C CYS A 138 5.80 8.71 -3.35
N GLU A 139 5.79 8.12 -2.16
CA GLU A 139 5.95 6.67 -1.98
C GLU A 139 4.62 5.94 -2.10
N GLY A 140 4.57 4.91 -2.94
CA GLY A 140 3.32 4.24 -3.34
C GLY A 140 2.66 4.87 -4.56
N THR A 141 3.11 6.06 -4.98
CA THR A 141 2.57 6.80 -6.12
C THR A 141 3.61 7.02 -7.22
N LEU A 142 4.67 7.78 -6.95
CA LEU A 142 5.77 8.06 -7.91
C LEU A 142 6.99 7.14 -7.72
N ALA A 143 7.18 6.66 -6.50
CA ALA A 143 8.18 5.69 -6.13
C ALA A 143 7.49 4.43 -5.56
N PRO A 144 8.07 3.23 -5.68
CA PRO A 144 7.54 2.04 -5.03
C PRO A 144 7.38 2.26 -3.52
N ASP A 145 6.26 1.84 -2.91
CA ASP A 145 6.16 1.73 -1.45
C ASP A 145 6.97 0.51 -0.98
N GLN A 146 8.28 0.69 -0.94
CA GLN A 146 9.19 -0.23 -0.28
C GLN A 146 9.73 0.46 0.97
N ARG A 147 8.88 0.70 1.96
CA ARG A 147 9.35 0.96 3.33
C ARG A 147 9.97 -0.34 3.84
N ARG A 148 11.23 -0.56 3.50
CA ARG A 148 12.05 -1.60 4.11
C ARG A 148 12.77 -0.92 5.27
N LEU A 149 12.77 -1.57 6.43
CA LEU A 149 13.71 -1.23 7.49
C LEU A 149 15.11 -1.22 6.87
N ALA A 150 15.79 -0.08 6.92
CA ALA A 150 17.22 -0.06 6.62
C ALA A 150 17.92 0.61 7.78
N MET A 151 18.79 -0.18 8.41
CA MET A 151 19.87 0.18 9.33
C MET A 151 19.56 1.24 10.39
N MET A 152 19.72 0.83 11.65
CA MET A 152 20.13 1.71 12.75
C MET A 152 21.32 2.57 12.29
N GLN A 153 21.23 3.90 12.34
CA GLN A 153 22.44 4.72 12.22
C GLN A 153 23.09 4.94 13.59
N LYS A 154 24.42 4.72 13.59
CA LYS A 154 25.55 5.11 14.46
C LYS A 154 25.41 5.36 15.98
N ASN A 155 24.22 5.60 16.52
CA ASN A 155 24.01 5.93 17.94
C ASN A 155 23.02 4.98 18.64
N GLY A 156 22.52 3.95 17.93
CA GLY A 156 21.85 2.79 18.56
C GLY A 156 20.35 2.94 18.87
N GLU A 157 19.72 4.09 18.65
CA GLU A 157 18.36 4.33 19.19
C GLU A 157 17.26 4.63 18.16
N GLU A 158 17.56 4.93 16.89
CA GLU A 158 16.50 5.30 15.92
C GLU A 158 16.44 4.36 14.71
N LEU A 159 15.28 3.71 14.55
CA LEU A 159 14.89 2.97 13.35
C LEU A 159 14.19 3.94 12.39
N PHE A 160 14.70 4.08 11.16
CA PHE A 160 14.01 4.80 10.10
C PHE A 160 13.69 3.85 8.93
N ALA A 161 12.56 4.06 8.27
CA ALA A 161 12.25 3.32 7.06
C ALA A 161 13.05 3.95 5.91
N ALA A 162 14.11 3.32 5.38
CA ALA A 162 14.71 3.85 4.15
C ALA A 162 13.72 3.69 2.99
N GLY A 163 13.33 4.81 2.41
CA GLY A 163 12.58 4.83 1.17
C GLY A 163 13.51 4.63 -0.04
N ARG A 164 12.92 4.58 -1.23
CA ARG A 164 13.68 4.65 -2.49
C ARG A 164 13.24 5.86 -3.30
N PRO A 165 14.18 6.58 -3.94
CA PRO A 165 13.82 7.69 -4.80
C PRO A 165 13.01 7.19 -6.02
N PRO A 166 12.21 8.07 -6.64
CA PRO A 166 11.56 7.76 -7.91
C PRO A 166 12.57 7.34 -8.98
N SER A 167 12.14 6.45 -9.87
CA SER A 167 13.00 5.97 -10.96
C SER A 167 13.44 7.10 -11.89
N GLY A 168 14.56 6.90 -12.59
CA GLY A 168 15.04 7.89 -13.56
C GLY A 168 14.01 8.21 -14.66
N GLN A 169 13.11 7.28 -15.00
CA GLN A 169 12.01 7.54 -15.92
C GLN A 169 11.01 8.54 -15.33
N VAL A 170 10.58 8.33 -14.08
CA VAL A 170 9.66 9.24 -13.38
C VAL A 170 10.28 10.64 -13.25
N GLN A 171 11.57 10.71 -12.87
CA GLN A 171 12.27 12.00 -12.82
C GLN A 171 12.30 12.71 -14.17
N ARG A 172 12.50 11.99 -15.29
CA ARG A 172 12.43 12.59 -16.64
C ARG A 172 11.03 13.11 -16.97
N CYS A 173 9.98 12.38 -16.60
CA CYS A 173 8.59 12.83 -16.78
C CYS A 173 8.29 14.10 -15.98
N LEU A 174 8.74 14.18 -14.72
CA LEU A 174 8.59 15.37 -13.88
C LEU A 174 9.31 16.57 -14.50
N LYS A 175 10.57 16.39 -14.95
CA LYS A 175 11.32 17.42 -15.67
C LYS A 175 10.58 17.87 -16.93
N ALA A 176 10.00 16.95 -17.70
CA ALA A 176 9.24 17.28 -18.90
C ALA A 176 7.97 18.09 -18.59
N LEU A 177 7.25 17.77 -17.51
CA LEU A 177 6.10 18.56 -17.05
C LEU A 177 6.52 19.98 -16.65
N LEU A 178 7.64 20.11 -15.96
CA LEU A 178 8.17 21.41 -15.48
C LEU A 178 8.73 22.30 -16.60
N ARG A 179 9.03 21.76 -17.79
CA ARG A 179 9.43 22.57 -18.95
C ARG A 179 8.33 23.54 -19.40
N ASN A 180 7.06 23.27 -19.07
CA ASN A 180 5.98 24.17 -19.38
C ASN A 180 5.78 25.17 -18.22
N PRO A 181 5.98 26.48 -18.42
CA PRO A 181 5.88 27.48 -17.34
C PRO A 181 4.46 27.63 -16.77
N LYS A 182 3.44 27.13 -17.48
CA LYS A 182 2.05 27.06 -17.00
C LYS A 182 1.84 25.95 -15.97
N ASN A 183 2.79 25.05 -15.80
CA ASN A 183 2.72 23.93 -14.88
C ASN A 183 3.41 24.29 -13.57
N THR A 184 2.78 23.92 -12.47
CA THR A 184 3.39 23.87 -11.15
C THR A 184 3.25 22.45 -10.64
N VAL A 185 4.37 21.80 -10.36
CA VAL A 185 4.41 20.41 -9.89
C VAL A 185 4.89 20.44 -8.45
N VAL A 186 4.11 19.83 -7.55
CA VAL A 186 4.36 19.77 -6.12
C VAL A 186 4.37 18.32 -5.69
N ILE A 187 5.44 17.91 -5.02
CA ILE A 187 5.54 16.59 -4.39
C ILE A 187 5.10 16.72 -2.93
N LEU A 188 4.07 15.97 -2.56
CA LEU A 188 3.63 15.79 -1.18
C LEU A 188 4.25 14.50 -0.66
N SER A 189 4.96 14.56 0.46
CA SER A 189 5.62 13.38 1.02
C SER A 189 5.55 13.37 2.54
N GLY A 190 5.44 12.16 3.10
CA GLY A 190 5.61 11.90 4.53
C GLY A 190 7.07 11.71 4.95
N ARG A 191 8.04 12.13 4.11
CA ARG A 191 9.47 12.10 4.39
C ARG A 191 9.97 13.43 4.92
N ASP A 192 11.09 13.39 5.62
CA ASP A 192 11.78 14.58 6.11
C ASP A 192 12.35 15.42 4.96
N ARG A 193 12.75 16.65 5.30
CA ARG A 193 13.25 17.64 4.33
C ARG A 193 14.53 17.19 3.63
N THR A 194 15.49 16.59 4.36
CA THR A 194 16.81 16.29 3.82
C THR A 194 16.73 15.16 2.81
N LEU A 195 16.02 14.07 3.16
CA LEU A 195 15.80 12.95 2.25
C LEU A 195 15.02 13.36 1.01
N LEU A 196 13.95 14.16 1.18
CA LEU A 196 13.12 14.61 0.06
C LEU A 196 13.91 15.56 -0.86
N GLN A 197 14.75 16.43 -0.29
CA GLN A 197 15.63 17.30 -1.05
C GLN A 197 16.66 16.50 -1.85
N ASP A 198 17.27 15.48 -1.25
CA ASP A 198 18.24 14.61 -1.92
C ASP A 198 17.61 13.86 -3.10
N TRP A 199 16.39 13.34 -2.95
CA TRP A 199 15.70 12.59 -4.01
C TRP A 199 15.35 13.44 -5.23
N PHE A 200 15.07 14.73 -5.03
CA PHE A 200 14.61 15.64 -6.08
C PHE A 200 15.62 16.74 -6.42
N ARG A 201 16.85 16.67 -5.91
CA ARG A 201 17.92 17.67 -6.13
C ARG A 201 18.14 18.02 -7.60
N ASP A 202 18.00 17.03 -8.48
CA ASP A 202 18.25 17.16 -9.92
C ASP A 202 17.03 17.66 -10.72
N VAL A 203 15.89 17.91 -10.05
CA VAL A 203 14.62 18.35 -10.66
C VAL A 203 14.33 19.80 -10.25
N ARG A 204 14.95 20.75 -10.95
CA ARG A 204 14.79 22.19 -10.65
C ARG A 204 13.34 22.67 -10.88
N GLY A 205 12.90 23.61 -10.04
CA GLY A 205 11.57 24.23 -10.11
C GLY A 205 10.43 23.36 -9.57
N ILE A 206 10.74 22.18 -9.02
CA ILE A 206 9.73 21.34 -8.36
C ILE A 206 9.42 21.87 -6.95
N GLY A 207 8.13 21.95 -6.63
CA GLY A 207 7.68 22.20 -5.26
C GLY A 207 7.82 20.94 -4.42
N LEU A 208 8.28 21.08 -3.19
CA LEU A 208 8.42 19.97 -2.24
C LEU A 208 7.65 20.29 -0.95
N CYS A 209 6.87 19.35 -0.48
CA CYS A 209 6.23 19.38 0.82
C CYS A 209 6.67 18.14 1.60
N ALA A 210 7.38 18.36 2.70
CA ALA A 210 7.90 17.34 3.58
C ALA A 210 7.03 17.19 4.83
N GLU A 211 7.15 16.06 5.50
CA GLU A 211 6.44 15.74 6.75
C GLU A 211 4.92 16.00 6.65
N HIS A 212 4.30 15.46 5.61
CA HIS A 212 2.87 15.63 5.34
C HIS A 212 2.42 17.09 5.15
N GLY A 213 3.34 17.95 4.71
CA GLY A 213 3.06 19.37 4.43
C GLY A 213 3.40 20.32 5.57
N TYR A 214 3.95 19.82 6.68
CA TYR A 214 4.44 20.69 7.76
C TYR A 214 5.55 21.64 7.27
N TYR A 215 6.46 21.11 6.46
CA TYR A 215 7.46 21.91 5.75
C TYR A 215 7.16 21.96 4.27
N TYR A 216 7.40 23.11 3.64
CA TYR A 216 7.19 23.30 2.21
C TYR A 216 8.28 24.17 1.60
N ARG A 217 8.65 23.89 0.36
CA ARG A 217 9.57 24.68 -0.46
C ARG A 217 8.98 24.78 -1.85
N LEU A 218 8.55 25.98 -2.23
CA LEU A 218 7.97 26.25 -3.54
C LEU A 218 8.62 27.51 -4.09
N ASP A 219 9.27 27.39 -5.26
CA ASP A 219 10.02 28.49 -5.90
C ASP A 219 9.21 29.80 -5.97
N LYS A 220 7.91 29.71 -6.30
CA LYS A 220 7.01 30.86 -6.41
C LYS A 220 6.57 31.49 -5.08
N LEU A 221 6.74 30.79 -3.95
CA LEU A 221 6.31 31.27 -2.62
C LEU A 221 7.48 31.52 -1.68
N THR A 222 8.43 30.59 -1.60
CA THR A 222 9.55 30.60 -0.66
C THR A 222 10.91 30.67 -1.36
N GLY A 223 10.94 30.74 -2.69
CA GLY A 223 12.18 30.58 -3.45
C GLY A 223 12.80 29.21 -3.21
N ASP A 224 14.09 29.21 -2.85
CA ASP A 224 14.83 27.98 -2.57
C ASP A 224 14.85 27.58 -1.08
N GLU A 225 14.12 28.32 -0.23
CA GLU A 225 14.10 28.09 1.22
C GLU A 225 12.88 27.27 1.67
N TRP A 226 13.06 26.53 2.76
CA TRP A 226 11.98 25.79 3.41
C TRP A 226 11.15 26.72 4.29
N GLY A 227 9.88 26.89 3.97
CA GLY A 227 8.85 27.41 4.87
C GLY A 227 8.33 26.34 5.82
N CYS A 228 7.71 26.78 6.90
CA CYS A 228 7.06 25.96 7.92
C CYS A 228 5.62 26.44 8.10
N MET A 229 4.64 25.52 8.08
CA MET A 229 3.23 25.86 8.25
C MET A 229 2.90 26.36 9.66
N CYS A 230 3.62 25.85 10.67
CA CYS A 230 3.40 26.20 12.06
C CYS A 230 4.75 26.28 12.79
N PRO A 231 5.52 27.37 12.64
CA PRO A 231 6.84 27.49 13.26
C PRO A 231 6.78 27.43 14.79
N ASP A 232 5.68 27.88 15.40
CA ASP A 232 5.45 27.90 16.85
C ASP A 232 4.69 26.67 17.36
N ALA A 233 4.71 25.55 16.62
CA ALA A 233 4.04 24.34 17.03
C ALA A 233 4.60 23.81 18.36
N ASP A 234 3.71 23.55 19.32
CA ASP A 234 4.08 22.86 20.54
C ASP A 234 4.27 21.36 20.27
N PHE A 235 5.45 20.83 20.59
CA PHE A 235 5.79 19.42 20.46
C PHE A 235 5.83 18.67 21.80
N THR A 236 5.41 19.30 22.90
CA THR A 236 5.35 18.65 24.22
C THR A 236 4.41 17.44 24.22
N TRP A 237 3.36 17.43 23.40
CA TRP A 237 2.48 16.27 23.22
C TRP A 237 3.23 15.00 22.79
N LYS A 238 4.39 15.14 22.11
CA LYS A 238 5.15 14.00 21.61
C LYS A 238 5.73 13.16 22.74
N SER A 239 6.14 13.74 23.88
CA SER A 239 6.67 12.95 25.00
C SER A 239 5.60 12.04 25.58
N VAL A 240 4.40 12.59 25.84
CA VAL A 240 3.23 11.85 26.30
C VAL A 240 2.83 10.76 25.29
N ALA A 241 2.82 11.09 24.00
CA ALA A 241 2.50 10.14 22.94
C ALA A 241 3.53 9.00 22.86
N VAL A 242 4.83 9.29 22.92
CA VAL A 242 5.90 8.29 22.88
C VAL A 242 5.79 7.34 24.06
N GLU A 243 5.60 7.84 25.28
CA GLU A 243 5.44 6.99 26.47
C GLU A 243 4.29 5.99 26.31
N LEU A 244 3.15 6.45 25.79
CA LEU A 244 2.01 5.58 25.51
C LEU A 244 2.32 4.59 24.38
N MET A 245 2.86 5.07 23.26
CA MET A 245 3.19 4.22 22.11
C MET A 245 4.22 3.14 22.46
N LEU A 246 5.18 3.41 23.36
CA LEU A 246 6.17 2.44 23.82
C LEU A 246 5.52 1.26 24.55
N GLN A 247 4.39 1.47 25.24
CA GLN A 247 3.63 0.38 25.84
C GLN A 247 3.06 -0.56 24.78
N TYR A 248 2.61 -0.01 23.64
CA TYR A 248 2.12 -0.80 22.51
C TYR A 248 3.23 -1.53 21.78
N VAL A 249 4.39 -0.88 21.61
CA VAL A 249 5.58 -1.54 21.04
C VAL A 249 5.97 -2.77 21.85
N LYS A 250 6.04 -2.65 23.19
CA LYS A 250 6.41 -3.75 24.09
C LYS A 250 5.51 -4.99 23.95
N ARG A 251 4.23 -4.79 23.61
CA ARG A 251 3.24 -5.88 23.51
C ARG A 251 2.88 -6.27 22.07
N THR A 252 3.49 -5.66 21.06
CA THR A 252 3.21 -5.92 19.65
C THR A 252 4.51 -6.24 18.91
N GLN A 253 4.85 -7.53 18.86
CA GLN A 253 6.10 -7.99 18.25
C GLN A 253 6.18 -7.57 16.78
N GLY A 254 7.34 -7.06 16.35
CA GLY A 254 7.55 -6.53 14.99
C GLY A 254 7.07 -5.09 14.80
N SER A 255 6.53 -4.44 15.83
CA SER A 255 6.19 -3.01 15.78
C SER A 255 7.29 -2.11 16.33
N PHE A 256 7.28 -0.84 15.92
CA PHE A 256 8.21 0.18 16.40
C PHE A 256 7.63 1.59 16.22
N ILE A 257 8.27 2.59 16.83
CA ILE A 257 7.95 4.00 16.66
C ILE A 257 8.95 4.62 15.70
N GLU A 258 8.46 5.36 14.71
CA GLU A 258 9.26 6.18 13.81
C GLU A 258 8.98 7.65 14.12
N ASN A 259 10.03 8.38 14.50
CA ASN A 259 9.96 9.83 14.73
C ASN A 259 10.21 10.57 13.41
N LYS A 260 9.21 11.31 12.92
CA LYS A 260 9.25 12.03 11.64
C LYS A 260 9.22 13.53 11.84
N GLY A 261 10.06 14.06 12.73
CA GLY A 261 10.14 15.50 13.00
C GLY A 261 8.88 16.04 13.64
N SER A 262 7.93 16.53 12.85
CA SER A 262 6.62 17.02 13.31
C SER A 262 5.60 15.92 13.63
N ALA A 263 5.85 14.67 13.25
CA ALA A 263 4.93 13.55 13.48
C ALA A 263 5.59 12.35 14.19
N LEU A 264 4.75 11.48 14.75
CA LEU A 264 5.13 10.16 15.25
C LEU A 264 4.31 9.10 14.49
N VAL A 265 4.94 7.99 14.13
CA VAL A 265 4.28 6.89 13.43
C VAL A 265 4.47 5.60 14.20
N PHE A 266 3.37 4.92 14.50
CA PHE A 266 3.40 3.53 14.98
C PHE A 266 3.38 2.60 13.77
N GLN A 267 4.51 1.93 13.50
CA GLN A 267 4.64 0.99 12.41
C GLN A 267 4.36 -0.43 12.93
N TYR A 268 3.41 -1.13 12.31
CA TYR A 268 3.04 -2.50 12.67
C TYR A 268 3.07 -3.45 11.45
N ARG A 269 3.71 -3.03 10.35
CA ARG A 269 3.73 -3.78 9.08
C ARG A 269 4.41 -5.15 9.20
N ASP A 270 5.39 -5.28 10.08
CA ASP A 270 6.12 -6.52 10.34
C ASP A 270 5.55 -7.30 11.54
N ALA A 271 4.45 -6.83 12.12
CA ALA A 271 3.69 -7.58 13.13
C ALA A 271 2.72 -8.57 12.48
N ASP A 272 2.14 -9.46 13.29
CA ASP A 272 0.98 -10.25 12.86
C ASP A 272 -0.12 -9.31 12.31
N PRO A 273 -0.68 -9.53 11.10
CA PRO A 273 -1.58 -8.57 10.47
C PRO A 273 -2.84 -8.25 11.28
N ASP A 274 -3.46 -9.27 11.86
CA ASP A 274 -4.72 -9.12 12.60
C ASP A 274 -4.46 -8.47 13.96
N PHE A 275 -3.45 -8.96 14.68
CA PHE A 275 -3.08 -8.44 15.98
C PHE A 275 -2.48 -7.03 15.89
N GLY A 276 -1.62 -6.77 14.91
CA GLY A 276 -1.06 -5.44 14.65
C GLY A 276 -2.15 -4.41 14.33
N GLN A 277 -3.14 -4.79 13.52
CA GLN A 277 -4.29 -3.91 13.23
C GLN A 277 -5.14 -3.66 14.48
N LEU A 278 -5.40 -4.69 15.30
CA LEU A 278 -6.13 -4.55 16.57
C LEU A 278 -5.41 -3.56 17.49
N GLN A 279 -4.10 -3.74 17.68
CA GLN A 279 -3.25 -2.90 18.51
C GLN A 279 -3.20 -1.45 18.00
N ALA A 280 -3.14 -1.25 16.68
CA ALA A 280 -3.16 0.09 16.09
C ALA A 280 -4.51 0.81 16.32
N LYS A 281 -5.63 0.11 16.23
CA LYS A 281 -6.97 0.67 16.51
C LYS A 281 -7.12 1.08 17.98
N ASP A 282 -6.67 0.21 18.87
CA ASP A 282 -6.67 0.46 20.32
C ASP A 282 -5.76 1.67 20.66
N LEU A 283 -4.54 1.69 20.15
CA LEU A 283 -3.59 2.81 20.32
C LEU A 283 -4.17 4.13 19.82
N SER A 284 -4.82 4.15 18.65
CA SER A 284 -5.44 5.35 18.11
C SER A 284 -6.52 5.89 19.05
N SER A 285 -7.32 5.01 19.65
CA SER A 285 -8.38 5.37 20.58
C SER A 285 -7.80 5.94 21.88
N HIS A 286 -6.77 5.30 22.45
CA HIS A 286 -6.08 5.80 23.64
C HIS A 286 -5.39 7.14 23.40
N LEU A 287 -4.65 7.30 22.30
CA LEU A 287 -4.01 8.59 21.95
C LEU A 287 -5.04 9.72 21.84
N ARG A 288 -6.20 9.47 21.23
CA ARG A 288 -7.28 10.48 21.15
C ARG A 288 -7.82 10.87 22.52
N GLN A 289 -7.98 9.91 23.43
CA GLN A 289 -8.48 10.19 24.79
C GLN A 289 -7.46 10.93 25.64
N THR A 290 -6.16 10.62 25.48
CA THR A 290 -5.09 11.21 26.26
C THR A 290 -4.69 12.60 25.75
N LEU A 291 -4.62 12.79 24.43
CA LEU A 291 -4.09 14.00 23.80
C LEU A 291 -5.16 15.04 23.47
N ASN A 292 -6.44 14.66 23.38
CA ASN A 292 -7.47 15.68 23.24
C ASN A 292 -7.56 16.48 24.55
N PRO A 293 -7.52 17.82 24.49
CA PRO A 293 -7.89 18.61 25.65
C PRO A 293 -9.31 18.21 26.05
N LYS A 294 -9.49 17.83 27.31
CA LYS A 294 -10.85 17.74 27.87
C LYS A 294 -11.50 19.12 27.70
N PRO A 295 -12.78 19.17 27.34
CA PRO A 295 -13.49 20.43 27.12
C PRO A 295 -13.43 21.35 28.32
#